data_AF-A0A426RU76-F1
#
_entry.id   AF-A0A426RU76-F1
#
_cell.length_a   1.000
_cell.length_b   1.000
_cell.length_c   1.000
_cell.angle_alpha   90.00
_cell.angle_beta   90.00
_cell.angle_gamma   90.00
#
_symmetry.space_group_name_H-M   'P 1'
#
loop_
_entity.id
_entity.type
_entity.pdbx_description
1 polymer ?
#
loop_
_entity_poly.entity_id
_entity_poly.type
_entity_poly.pdbx_seq_one_letter_code
_entity_poly.pdbx_strand_id
1 'polypeptide(L)'
;MPAKQFQFDGRLVEITDPADLVFTNSFFEEAYTWIFNQLVPGEYAPQINVDKLHAGALGFDIQKCAAAHGVNVQKPSAKASNRDRLQTQFCVRTVSEKFPAIAGFFNNIITTAPIAIANAEFLLGEQCDGSNFIHLKKIIDRINRKNWTRDQDASEGQSGVSVLGAISETLLNTVMASLIDTVAFFKIGNPKVQSYGDFVVVCLPNNLWISLKSNFARERLLASGYSNDILGAGFFEDASEFTQPVRIRNFQRAGFLAMYCPDVAVNERQLNAGTSTYHEIEQFHLDNNTLMPLNINGKPFIRKLSNLATDIEALISESDVRKRFTVDF
;
A
#
# COMPACT_ATOMS: atom_id res chain seq x y z
N MET A 1 -18.12 -4.93 -29.02
CA MET A 1 -17.97 -3.50 -29.38
C MET A 1 -16.47 -3.27 -29.58
N PRO A 2 -15.94 -2.08 -29.94
CA PRO A 2 -14.50 -1.86 -29.79
C PRO A 2 -14.14 -1.68 -28.31
N ALA A 3 -12.90 -2.01 -27.94
CA ALA A 3 -12.34 -1.70 -26.64
C ALA A 3 -12.50 -0.20 -26.31
N LYS A 4 -12.66 0.13 -25.02
CA LYS A 4 -12.88 1.50 -24.56
C LYS A 4 -11.59 2.10 -24.04
N GLN A 5 -11.27 3.31 -24.48
CA GLN A 5 -10.01 3.97 -24.15
C GLN A 5 -10.24 5.14 -23.18
N PHE A 6 -9.34 5.28 -22.22
CA PHE A 6 -9.40 6.30 -21.18
C PHE A 6 -8.05 6.98 -21.00
N GLN A 7 -8.05 8.23 -20.57
CA GLN A 7 -6.86 9.03 -20.28
C GLN A 7 -6.56 9.00 -18.79
N PHE A 8 -5.31 8.70 -18.44
CA PHE A 8 -4.80 8.76 -17.07
C PHE A 8 -3.36 9.26 -17.09
N ASP A 9 -3.08 10.41 -16.48
CA ASP A 9 -1.74 11.04 -16.44
C ASP A 9 -1.02 11.11 -17.81
N GLY A 10 -1.77 11.46 -18.86
CA GLY A 10 -1.24 11.57 -20.22
C GLY A 10 -1.00 10.23 -20.92
N ARG A 11 -1.33 9.12 -20.26
CA ARG A 11 -1.33 7.77 -20.84
C ARG A 11 -2.73 7.37 -21.25
N LEU A 12 -2.83 6.69 -22.39
CA LEU A 12 -4.04 5.99 -22.82
C LEU A 12 -4.07 4.61 -22.18
N VAL A 13 -5.14 4.30 -21.45
CA VAL A 13 -5.40 2.97 -20.88
C VAL A 13 -6.63 2.37 -21.55
N GLU A 14 -6.57 1.09 -21.86
CA GLU A 14 -7.61 0.39 -22.61
C GLU A 14 -8.33 -0.63 -21.73
N ILE A 15 -9.66 -0.54 -21.72
CA ILE A 15 -10.54 -1.54 -21.13
C ILE A 15 -10.98 -2.47 -22.25
N THR A 16 -10.58 -3.73 -22.15
CA THR A 16 -10.84 -4.78 -23.13
C THR A 16 -12.33 -4.98 -23.35
N ASP A 17 -12.74 -5.21 -24.60
CA ASP A 17 -14.13 -5.55 -24.90
C ASP A 17 -14.49 -6.90 -24.25
N PRO A 18 -15.69 -7.06 -23.66
CA PRO A 18 -16.12 -8.34 -23.12
C PRO A 18 -16.03 -9.50 -24.12
N ALA A 19 -16.23 -9.24 -25.43
CA ALA A 19 -16.13 -10.27 -26.47
C ALA A 19 -14.72 -10.84 -26.65
N ASP A 20 -13.68 -10.11 -26.22
CA ASP A 20 -12.29 -10.52 -26.32
C ASP A 20 -11.76 -11.16 -25.02
N LEU A 21 -12.61 -11.30 -24.00
CA LEU A 21 -12.25 -11.87 -22.70
C LEU A 21 -12.76 -13.31 -22.56
N VAL A 22 -11.97 -14.14 -21.87
CA VAL A 22 -12.38 -15.47 -21.44
C VAL A 22 -12.83 -15.40 -19.99
N PHE A 23 -14.12 -15.61 -19.76
CA PHE A 23 -14.71 -15.59 -18.42
C PHE A 23 -14.68 -16.96 -17.78
N THR A 24 -14.38 -16.98 -16.48
CA THR A 24 -14.35 -18.23 -15.70
C THR A 24 -15.74 -18.76 -15.35
N ASN A 25 -16.76 -17.90 -15.35
CA ASN A 25 -18.17 -18.25 -15.22
C ASN A 25 -19.05 -17.09 -15.74
N SER A 26 -20.35 -17.36 -15.89
CA SER A 26 -21.33 -16.40 -16.43
C SER A 26 -21.56 -15.19 -15.51
N PHE A 27 -21.33 -15.28 -14.20
CA PHE A 27 -21.40 -14.10 -13.32
C PHE A 27 -20.36 -13.06 -13.71
N PHE A 28 -19.12 -13.47 -13.95
CA PHE A 28 -18.06 -12.55 -14.35
C PHE A 28 -18.35 -11.94 -15.73
N GLU A 29 -18.85 -12.74 -16.66
CA GLU A 29 -19.24 -12.28 -17.99
C GLU A 29 -20.35 -11.24 -17.92
N GLU A 30 -21.45 -11.54 -17.23
CA GLU A 30 -22.60 -10.64 -17.10
C GLU A 30 -22.22 -9.34 -16.37
N ALA A 31 -21.53 -9.46 -15.23
CA ALA A 31 -21.16 -8.30 -14.44
C ALA A 31 -20.15 -7.42 -15.19
N TYR A 32 -19.11 -8.00 -15.80
CA TYR A 32 -18.13 -7.24 -16.56
C TYR A 32 -18.77 -6.58 -17.79
N THR A 33 -19.60 -7.32 -18.54
CA THR A 33 -20.31 -6.78 -19.70
C THR A 33 -21.21 -5.62 -19.32
N TRP A 34 -21.95 -5.75 -18.21
CA TRP A 34 -22.79 -4.67 -17.69
C TRP A 34 -21.94 -3.45 -17.31
N ILE A 35 -20.86 -3.64 -16.55
CA ILE A 35 -19.92 -2.57 -16.15
C ILE A 35 -19.37 -1.88 -17.39
N PHE A 36 -18.82 -2.63 -18.33
CA PHE A 36 -18.25 -2.14 -19.58
C PHE A 36 -19.26 -1.26 -20.33
N ASN A 37 -20.52 -1.69 -20.42
CA ASN A 37 -21.57 -0.92 -21.08
C ASN A 37 -21.91 0.40 -20.37
N GLN A 38 -21.71 0.51 -19.06
CA GLN A 38 -21.88 1.77 -18.34
C GLN A 38 -20.75 2.77 -18.59
N LEU A 39 -19.55 2.30 -18.98
CA LEU A 39 -18.39 3.17 -19.09
C LEU A 39 -18.48 4.09 -20.32
N VAL A 40 -18.20 5.37 -20.12
CA VAL A 40 -18.07 6.36 -21.19
C VAL A 40 -16.59 6.72 -21.35
N PRO A 41 -15.99 6.51 -22.54
CA PRO A 41 -14.59 6.90 -22.82
C PRO A 41 -14.30 8.36 -22.45
N GLY A 42 -13.12 8.64 -21.92
CA GLY A 42 -12.76 9.97 -21.41
C GLY A 42 -11.64 9.90 -20.38
N GLU A 43 -11.72 10.69 -19.30
CA GLU A 43 -10.79 10.55 -18.17
C GLU A 43 -11.08 9.23 -17.43
N TYR A 44 -10.01 8.53 -17.03
CA TYR A 44 -10.13 7.40 -16.11
C TYR A 44 -10.48 7.93 -14.71
N ALA A 45 -11.76 7.85 -14.38
CA ALA A 45 -12.33 8.35 -13.13
C ALA A 45 -13.57 7.54 -12.74
N PRO A 46 -14.03 7.60 -11.48
CA PRO A 46 -15.24 6.92 -11.05
C PRO A 46 -16.50 7.34 -11.83
N GLN A 47 -17.23 6.38 -12.40
CA GLN A 47 -18.46 6.59 -13.18
C GLN A 47 -19.68 5.85 -12.62
N ILE A 48 -19.46 4.73 -11.92
CA ILE A 48 -20.52 3.85 -11.40
C ILE A 48 -20.65 4.06 -9.90
N ASN A 49 -21.81 4.52 -9.42
CA ASN A 49 -22.06 4.71 -8.00
C ASN A 49 -22.58 3.43 -7.33
N VAL A 50 -21.83 2.88 -6.37
CA VAL A 50 -22.19 1.62 -5.70
C VAL A 50 -23.44 1.75 -4.83
N ASP A 51 -23.75 2.94 -4.30
CA ASP A 51 -25.02 3.14 -3.58
C ASP A 51 -26.22 3.10 -4.54
N LYS A 52 -26.09 3.68 -5.74
CA LYS A 52 -27.12 3.59 -6.79
C LYS A 52 -27.28 2.16 -7.31
N LEU A 53 -26.16 1.44 -7.45
CA LEU A 53 -26.17 0.02 -7.81
C LEU A 53 -26.91 -0.80 -6.76
N HIS A 54 -26.59 -0.60 -5.47
CA HIS A 54 -27.24 -1.26 -4.35
C HIS A 54 -28.74 -0.95 -4.28
N ALA A 55 -29.14 0.30 -4.50
CA ALA A 55 -30.54 0.71 -4.54
C ALA A 55 -31.32 0.22 -5.78
N GLY A 56 -30.66 -0.49 -6.72
CA GLY A 56 -31.25 -0.97 -7.96
C GLY A 56 -31.50 0.12 -9.01
N ALA A 57 -31.08 1.36 -8.75
CA ALA A 57 -31.32 2.50 -9.64
C ALA A 57 -30.56 2.40 -10.98
N LEU A 58 -29.57 1.51 -11.07
CA LEU A 58 -28.81 1.26 -12.29
C LEU A 58 -29.30 0.03 -13.08
N GLY A 59 -30.40 -0.60 -12.65
CA GLY A 59 -31.03 -1.70 -13.39
C GLY A 59 -30.26 -3.03 -13.38
N PHE A 60 -29.22 -3.16 -12.56
CA PHE A 60 -28.45 -4.40 -12.40
C PHE A 60 -28.31 -4.75 -10.92
N ASP A 61 -28.71 -5.97 -10.56
CA ASP A 61 -28.63 -6.49 -9.20
C ASP A 61 -27.47 -7.48 -9.12
N ILE A 62 -26.27 -6.95 -8.82
CA ILE A 62 -25.05 -7.73 -8.79
C ILE A 62 -25.08 -8.84 -7.72
N GLN A 63 -25.84 -8.64 -6.62
CA GLN A 63 -25.97 -9.65 -5.58
C GLN A 63 -26.81 -10.83 -6.07
N LYS A 64 -27.97 -10.56 -6.70
CA LYS A 64 -28.79 -11.62 -7.32
C LYS A 64 -28.05 -12.33 -8.44
N CYS A 65 -27.32 -11.59 -9.28
CA CYS A 65 -26.48 -12.18 -10.34
C CYS A 65 -25.43 -13.14 -9.74
N ALA A 66 -24.73 -12.73 -8.67
CA ALA A 66 -23.77 -13.60 -7.97
C ALA A 66 -24.43 -14.86 -7.41
N ALA A 67 -25.59 -14.70 -6.74
CA ALA A 67 -26.33 -15.81 -6.15
C ALA A 67 -26.86 -16.81 -7.20
N ALA A 68 -27.41 -16.30 -8.31
CA ALA A 68 -27.93 -17.11 -9.41
C ALA A 68 -26.85 -18.01 -10.04
N HIS A 69 -25.60 -17.54 -10.04
CA HIS A 69 -24.45 -18.26 -10.58
C HIS A 69 -23.63 -19.00 -9.51
N GLY A 70 -24.13 -19.08 -8.27
CA GLY A 70 -23.47 -19.82 -7.18
C GLY A 70 -22.10 -19.27 -6.76
N VAL A 71 -21.83 -17.98 -7.00
CA VAL A 71 -20.55 -17.36 -6.66
C VAL A 71 -20.45 -17.18 -5.15
N ASN A 72 -19.41 -17.75 -4.56
CA ASN A 72 -19.14 -17.64 -3.13
C ASN A 72 -18.52 -16.28 -2.80
N VAL A 73 -19.38 -15.29 -2.55
CA VAL A 73 -18.96 -13.96 -2.07
C VAL A 73 -18.88 -13.97 -0.55
N GLN A 74 -17.84 -13.35 0.00
CA GLN A 74 -17.69 -13.15 1.45
C GLN A 74 -18.98 -12.55 2.05
N LYS A 75 -19.34 -12.99 3.26
CA LYS A 75 -20.48 -12.44 3.99
C LYS A 75 -20.07 -11.29 4.92
N PRO A 76 -20.86 -10.20 4.99
CA PRO A 76 -20.70 -9.13 5.98
C PRO A 76 -20.66 -9.64 7.42
N SER A 77 -19.77 -9.06 8.21
CA SER A 77 -19.76 -9.23 9.66
C SER A 77 -21.13 -8.87 10.26
N ALA A 78 -21.54 -9.59 11.30
CA ALA A 78 -22.76 -9.28 12.04
C ALA A 78 -22.73 -7.88 12.69
N LYS A 79 -21.53 -7.32 12.91
CA LYS A 79 -21.33 -5.99 13.51
C LYS A 79 -21.33 -4.84 12.50
N ALA A 80 -21.45 -5.11 11.20
CA ALA A 80 -21.38 -4.07 10.18
C ALA A 80 -22.64 -3.17 10.19
N SER A 81 -22.43 -1.87 10.04
CA SER A 81 -23.46 -0.81 10.07
C SER A 81 -24.48 -0.92 8.93
N ASN A 82 -24.07 -1.39 7.75
CA ASN A 82 -24.94 -1.55 6.59
C ASN A 82 -24.63 -2.85 5.83
N ARG A 83 -25.14 -3.97 6.35
CA ARG A 83 -24.77 -5.32 5.89
C ARG A 83 -25.14 -5.57 4.44
N ASP A 84 -26.35 -5.21 4.02
CA ASP A 84 -26.81 -5.49 2.66
C ASP A 84 -26.01 -4.68 1.62
N ARG A 85 -25.79 -3.39 1.88
CA ARG A 85 -24.91 -2.56 1.06
C ARG A 85 -23.47 -3.09 1.02
N LEU A 86 -22.95 -3.57 2.15
CA LEU A 86 -21.63 -4.18 2.23
C LEU A 86 -21.54 -5.48 1.41
N GLN A 87 -22.63 -6.26 1.33
CA GLN A 87 -22.71 -7.41 0.43
C GLN A 87 -22.61 -6.99 -1.05
N THR A 88 -23.28 -5.89 -1.45
CA THR A 88 -23.09 -5.30 -2.80
C THR A 88 -21.63 -4.94 -3.04
N GLN A 89 -20.95 -4.28 -2.08
CA GLN A 89 -19.52 -3.96 -2.22
C GLN A 89 -18.68 -5.22 -2.42
N PHE A 90 -18.93 -6.28 -1.65
CA PHE A 90 -18.16 -7.52 -1.78
C PHE A 90 -18.35 -8.16 -3.16
N CYS A 91 -19.56 -8.13 -3.73
CA CYS A 91 -19.78 -8.61 -5.09
C CYS A 91 -19.00 -7.78 -6.12
N VAL A 92 -18.99 -6.44 -5.99
CA VAL A 92 -18.19 -5.56 -6.85
C VAL A 92 -16.70 -5.88 -6.72
N ARG A 93 -16.19 -6.07 -5.49
CA ARG A 93 -14.80 -6.45 -5.23
C ARG A 93 -14.45 -7.78 -5.89
N THR A 94 -15.30 -8.79 -5.80
CA THR A 94 -15.07 -10.09 -6.45
C THR A 94 -14.86 -9.94 -7.95
N VAL A 95 -15.61 -9.06 -8.61
CA VAL A 95 -15.39 -8.76 -10.04
C VAL A 95 -14.08 -8.00 -10.25
N SER A 96 -13.81 -6.98 -9.44
CA SER A 96 -12.58 -6.17 -9.52
C SER A 96 -11.29 -6.95 -9.18
N GLU A 97 -11.36 -8.01 -8.39
CA GLU A 97 -10.24 -8.94 -8.15
C GLU A 97 -9.85 -9.68 -9.43
N LYS A 98 -10.84 -10.04 -10.25
CA LYS A 98 -10.61 -10.71 -11.53
C LYS A 98 -10.22 -9.72 -12.63
N PHE A 99 -10.75 -8.50 -12.56
CA PHE A 99 -10.53 -7.45 -13.55
C PHE A 99 -10.11 -6.14 -12.86
N PRO A 100 -8.85 -6.00 -12.42
CA PRO A 100 -8.39 -4.81 -11.70
C PRO A 100 -8.55 -3.51 -12.50
N ALA A 101 -8.48 -3.58 -13.83
CA ALA A 101 -8.60 -2.42 -14.73
C ALA A 101 -9.92 -1.65 -14.58
N ILE A 102 -11.00 -2.28 -14.09
CA ILE A 102 -12.29 -1.61 -13.90
C ILE A 102 -12.49 -1.05 -12.49
N ALA A 103 -11.59 -1.35 -11.55
CA ALA A 103 -11.78 -1.03 -10.14
C ALA A 103 -11.92 0.49 -9.87
N GLY A 104 -11.21 1.32 -10.64
CA GLY A 104 -11.23 2.77 -10.49
C GLY A 104 -12.47 3.46 -11.06
N PHE A 105 -13.40 2.72 -11.69
CA PHE A 105 -14.67 3.30 -12.17
C PHE A 105 -15.77 3.31 -11.12
N PHE A 106 -15.53 2.81 -9.90
CA PHE A 106 -16.55 2.73 -8.86
C PHE A 106 -16.45 3.84 -7.82
N ASN A 107 -17.58 4.50 -7.54
CA ASN A 107 -17.77 5.42 -6.43
C ASN A 107 -18.33 4.70 -5.19
N ASN A 108 -18.00 5.25 -4.03
CA ASN A 108 -18.38 4.83 -2.69
C ASN A 108 -17.98 3.39 -2.41
N ILE A 109 -16.78 2.98 -2.79
CA ILE A 109 -16.29 1.61 -2.56
C ILE A 109 -14.96 1.65 -1.83
N ILE A 110 -14.80 0.71 -0.91
CA ILE A 110 -13.48 0.36 -0.39
C ILE A 110 -12.97 -0.80 -1.22
N THR A 111 -11.78 -0.67 -1.79
CA THR A 111 -11.08 -1.76 -2.46
C THR A 111 -10.23 -2.53 -1.44
N THR A 112 -9.82 -3.75 -1.77
CA THR A 112 -8.79 -4.46 -0.98
C THR A 112 -7.40 -4.02 -1.46
N ALA A 113 -6.36 -4.27 -0.65
CA ALA A 113 -4.99 -3.93 -1.05
C ALA A 113 -4.57 -4.58 -2.39
N PRO A 114 -4.86 -5.87 -2.67
CA PRO A 114 -4.55 -6.48 -3.96
C PRO A 114 -5.23 -5.78 -5.14
N ILE A 115 -6.53 -5.45 -5.01
CA ILE A 115 -7.28 -4.74 -6.07
C ILE A 115 -6.68 -3.35 -6.32
N ALA A 116 -6.42 -2.61 -5.25
CA ALA A 116 -5.90 -1.25 -5.34
C ALA A 116 -4.51 -1.21 -6.02
N ILE A 117 -3.62 -2.12 -5.62
CA ILE A 117 -2.27 -2.24 -6.19
C ILE A 117 -2.35 -2.67 -7.66
N ALA A 118 -3.08 -3.73 -7.97
CA ALA A 118 -3.21 -4.21 -9.36
C ALA A 118 -3.87 -3.16 -10.28
N ASN A 119 -4.80 -2.36 -9.76
CA ASN A 119 -5.35 -1.24 -10.52
C ASN A 119 -4.31 -0.14 -10.78
N ALA A 120 -3.52 0.21 -9.77
CA ALA A 120 -2.46 1.20 -9.93
C ALA A 120 -1.37 0.74 -10.90
N GLU A 121 -0.98 -0.54 -10.85
CA GLU A 121 -0.05 -1.15 -11.80
C GLU A 121 -0.59 -1.14 -13.23
N PHE A 122 -1.88 -1.43 -13.41
CA PHE A 122 -2.54 -1.30 -14.72
C PHE A 122 -2.46 0.13 -15.27
N LEU A 123 -2.70 1.13 -14.41
CA LEU A 123 -2.71 2.54 -14.80
C LEU A 123 -1.31 3.09 -15.07
N LEU A 124 -0.32 2.66 -14.28
CA LEU A 124 1.09 2.98 -14.51
C LEU A 124 1.62 2.23 -15.75
N GLY A 125 1.14 1.01 -15.97
CA GLY A 125 1.60 0.07 -16.97
C GLY A 125 2.88 -0.69 -16.58
N GLU A 126 3.19 -0.70 -15.28
CA GLU A 126 4.36 -1.35 -14.70
C GLU A 126 3.94 -2.08 -13.42
N GLN A 127 4.62 -3.19 -13.11
CA GLN A 127 4.45 -3.90 -11.85
C GLN A 127 5.19 -3.20 -10.72
N CYS A 128 4.77 -3.39 -9.48
CA CYS A 128 5.42 -2.80 -8.32
C CYS A 128 6.84 -3.31 -8.14
N ASP A 129 7.79 -2.37 -8.00
CA ASP A 129 9.20 -2.63 -7.71
C ASP A 129 9.82 -1.52 -6.84
N GLY A 130 11.11 -1.67 -6.52
CA GLY A 130 11.85 -0.72 -5.68
C GLY A 130 11.99 0.69 -6.26
N SER A 131 11.83 0.85 -7.57
CA SER A 131 11.93 2.15 -8.25
C SER A 131 10.59 2.89 -8.31
N ASN A 132 9.46 2.17 -8.29
CA ASN A 132 8.14 2.77 -8.55
C ASN A 132 7.08 2.63 -7.43
N PHE A 133 7.33 1.88 -6.34
CA PHE A 133 6.33 1.67 -5.27
C PHE A 133 5.77 2.96 -4.65
N ILE A 134 6.60 4.01 -4.54
CA ILE A 134 6.18 5.35 -4.08
C ILE A 134 5.20 5.99 -5.07
N HIS A 135 5.44 5.83 -6.37
CA HIS A 135 4.56 6.33 -7.42
C HIS A 135 3.22 5.58 -7.40
N LEU A 136 3.25 4.25 -7.27
CA LEU A 136 2.03 3.44 -7.14
C LEU A 136 1.20 3.87 -5.92
N LYS A 137 1.82 4.12 -4.76
CA LYS A 137 1.10 4.64 -3.59
C LYS A 137 0.37 5.95 -3.89
N LYS A 138 1.00 6.89 -4.60
CA LYS A 138 0.37 8.16 -5.01
C LYS A 138 -0.85 7.94 -5.91
N ILE A 139 -0.75 7.02 -6.86
CA ILE A 139 -1.88 6.64 -7.74
C ILE A 139 -3.03 6.10 -6.90
N ILE A 140 -2.75 5.14 -6.01
CA ILE A 140 -3.75 4.50 -5.15
C ILE A 140 -4.46 5.54 -4.28
N ASP A 141 -3.71 6.43 -3.63
CA ASP A 141 -4.27 7.47 -2.78
C ASP A 141 -5.13 8.46 -3.56
N ARG A 142 -4.71 8.84 -4.78
CA ARG A 142 -5.49 9.71 -5.65
C ARG A 142 -6.82 9.09 -6.05
N ILE A 143 -6.82 7.81 -6.42
CA ILE A 143 -8.04 7.09 -6.78
C ILE A 143 -8.95 6.95 -5.57
N ASN A 144 -8.41 6.49 -4.43
CA ASN A 144 -9.18 6.33 -3.21
C ASN A 144 -9.87 7.63 -2.75
N ARG A 145 -9.20 8.78 -2.88
CA ARG A 145 -9.82 10.10 -2.60
C ARG A 145 -10.95 10.44 -3.58
N LYS A 146 -10.74 10.22 -4.89
CA LYS A 146 -11.76 10.48 -5.91
C LYS A 146 -12.97 9.54 -5.80
N ASN A 147 -12.81 8.37 -5.17
CA ASN A 147 -13.86 7.36 -5.09
C ASN A 147 -15.02 7.74 -4.15
N TRP A 148 -14.92 8.76 -3.29
CA TRP A 148 -15.99 9.06 -2.32
C TRP A 148 -16.78 10.30 -2.72
N THR A 149 -18.08 10.13 -2.87
CA THR A 149 -19.05 11.23 -3.12
C THR A 149 -19.89 11.55 -1.89
N ARG A 150 -19.65 10.85 -0.78
CA ARG A 150 -20.32 11.03 0.52
C ARG A 150 -19.36 10.63 1.64
N ASP A 151 -19.72 10.99 2.87
CA ASP A 151 -19.04 10.50 4.05
C ASP A 151 -19.16 8.97 4.15
N GLN A 152 -18.09 8.36 4.61
CA GLN A 152 -18.01 6.93 4.89
C GLN A 152 -18.84 6.60 6.13
N ASP A 153 -19.52 5.45 6.11
CA ASP A 153 -20.12 4.93 7.34
C ASP A 153 -19.04 4.40 8.31
N ALA A 154 -19.44 4.01 9.52
CA ALA A 154 -18.49 3.54 10.54
C ALA A 154 -17.70 2.29 10.11
N SER A 155 -18.33 1.35 9.41
CA SER A 155 -17.66 0.12 8.94
C SER A 155 -16.71 0.43 7.79
N GLU A 156 -17.12 1.36 6.92
CA GLU A 156 -16.33 1.85 5.81
C GLU A 156 -15.09 2.61 6.31
N GLY A 157 -15.25 3.55 7.23
CA GLY A 157 -14.13 4.28 7.84
C GLY A 157 -13.10 3.36 8.48
N GLN A 158 -13.55 2.39 9.28
CA GLN A 158 -12.65 1.40 9.92
C GLN A 158 -11.94 0.52 8.89
N SER A 159 -12.67 0.03 7.89
CA SER A 159 -12.09 -0.81 6.83
C SER A 159 -11.10 -0.03 5.97
N GLY A 160 -11.36 1.26 5.72
CA GLY A 160 -10.48 2.15 4.97
C GLY A 160 -9.10 2.29 5.64
N VAL A 161 -9.07 2.53 6.95
CA VAL A 161 -7.82 2.61 7.73
C VAL A 161 -7.04 1.29 7.64
N SER A 162 -7.72 0.15 7.84
CA SER A 162 -7.07 -1.16 7.75
C SER A 162 -6.53 -1.47 6.35
N VAL A 163 -7.26 -1.11 5.31
CA VAL A 163 -6.85 -1.33 3.91
C VAL A 163 -5.66 -0.46 3.55
N LEU A 164 -5.64 0.82 3.95
CA LEU A 164 -4.50 1.70 3.71
C LEU A 164 -3.23 1.16 4.36
N GLY A 165 -3.32 0.64 5.60
CA GLY A 165 -2.19 -0.01 6.24
C GLY A 165 -1.72 -1.25 5.48
N ALA A 166 -2.65 -2.09 5.03
CA ALA A 166 -2.34 -3.28 4.24
C ALA A 166 -1.72 -2.94 2.87
N ILE A 167 -2.14 -1.86 2.21
CA ILE A 167 -1.53 -1.37 0.96
C ILE A 167 -0.07 -0.98 1.22
N SER A 168 0.17 -0.14 2.23
CA SER A 168 1.51 0.30 2.62
C SER A 168 2.45 -0.89 2.88
N GLU A 169 1.99 -1.86 3.67
CA GLU A 169 2.76 -3.07 3.97
C GLU A 169 2.98 -3.95 2.74
N THR A 170 1.97 -4.12 1.87
CA THR A 170 2.09 -4.96 0.67
C THR A 170 3.07 -4.38 -0.33
N LEU A 171 3.06 -3.06 -0.54
CA LEU A 171 4.02 -2.39 -1.42
C LEU A 171 5.46 -2.61 -0.93
N LEU A 172 5.72 -2.32 0.35
CA LEU A 172 7.05 -2.52 0.94
C LEU A 172 7.49 -3.99 0.93
N ASN A 173 6.56 -4.91 1.20
CA ASN A 173 6.84 -6.35 1.12
C ASN A 173 7.22 -6.76 -0.30
N THR A 174 6.56 -6.21 -1.32
CA THR A 174 6.84 -6.53 -2.73
C THR A 174 8.24 -6.06 -3.12
N VAL A 175 8.60 -4.83 -2.73
CA VAL A 175 9.94 -4.27 -2.94
C VAL A 175 11.02 -5.10 -2.26
N MET A 176 10.83 -5.50 -1.00
CA MET A 176 11.81 -6.33 -0.31
C MET A 176 11.88 -7.75 -0.89
N ALA A 177 10.73 -8.32 -1.28
CA ALA A 177 10.66 -9.66 -1.83
C ALA A 177 11.39 -9.80 -3.18
N SER A 178 11.42 -8.75 -4.00
CA SER A 178 12.16 -8.78 -5.28
C SER A 178 13.67 -8.84 -5.10
N LEU A 179 14.18 -8.54 -3.89
CA LEU A 179 15.60 -8.54 -3.55
C LEU A 179 16.06 -9.83 -2.85
N ILE A 180 15.13 -10.76 -2.54
CA ILE A 180 15.43 -12.01 -1.83
C ILE A 180 16.27 -12.94 -2.69
N ASP A 181 17.36 -13.47 -2.11
CA ASP A 181 18.17 -14.56 -2.68
C ASP A 181 17.98 -15.90 -1.94
N THR A 182 17.16 -15.92 -0.88
CA THR A 182 16.85 -17.05 0.02
C THR A 182 18.01 -17.61 0.84
N VAL A 183 19.23 -17.08 0.66
CA VAL A 183 20.45 -17.54 1.33
C VAL A 183 20.95 -16.48 2.30
N ALA A 184 21.22 -15.28 1.78
CA ALA A 184 21.74 -14.15 2.53
C ALA A 184 20.72 -13.02 2.68
N PHE A 185 19.59 -13.05 1.98
CA PHE A 185 18.44 -12.18 2.20
C PHE A 185 17.15 -12.99 2.08
N PHE A 186 16.35 -13.03 3.15
CA PHE A 186 15.11 -13.80 3.17
C PHE A 186 14.02 -13.19 4.06
N LYS A 187 12.78 -13.56 3.75
CA LYS A 187 11.59 -13.20 4.53
C LYS A 187 11.42 -14.12 5.74
N ILE A 188 11.04 -13.56 6.88
CA ILE A 188 10.75 -14.29 8.10
C ILE A 188 9.31 -14.79 8.08
N GLY A 189 9.14 -16.10 7.92
CA GLY A 189 7.82 -16.75 7.99
C GLY A 189 7.49 -17.42 9.34
N ASN A 190 8.46 -17.50 10.26
CA ASN A 190 8.30 -18.23 11.51
C ASN A 190 7.76 -17.31 12.63
N PRO A 191 6.54 -17.56 13.16
CA PRO A 191 5.93 -16.71 14.18
C PRO A 191 6.75 -16.55 15.45
N LYS A 192 7.66 -17.50 15.76
CA LYS A 192 8.52 -17.45 16.95
C LYS A 192 9.56 -16.34 16.91
N VAL A 193 9.89 -15.84 15.72
CA VAL A 193 10.94 -14.82 15.50
C VAL A 193 10.43 -13.61 14.71
N GLN A 194 9.14 -13.58 14.35
CA GLN A 194 8.53 -12.49 13.59
C GLN A 194 8.55 -11.15 14.35
N SER A 195 8.65 -11.17 15.68
CA SER A 195 8.77 -9.96 16.50
C SER A 195 10.06 -9.16 16.26
N TYR A 196 11.08 -9.77 15.64
CA TYR A 196 12.36 -9.12 15.36
C TYR A 196 12.35 -8.33 14.05
N GLY A 197 11.52 -8.74 13.09
CA GLY A 197 11.44 -8.12 11.77
C GLY A 197 10.73 -9.02 10.76
N ASP A 198 10.42 -8.43 9.61
CA ASP A 198 9.73 -9.09 8.50
C ASP A 198 10.73 -9.76 7.55
N PHE A 199 11.94 -9.19 7.45
CA PHE A 199 13.03 -9.73 6.64
C PHE A 199 14.36 -9.65 7.40
N VAL A 200 15.34 -10.43 6.94
CA VAL A 200 16.70 -10.41 7.47
C VAL A 200 17.72 -10.52 6.34
N VAL A 201 18.77 -9.70 6.42
CA VAL A 201 19.97 -9.77 5.58
C VAL A 201 21.13 -10.27 6.44
N VAL A 202 21.87 -11.25 5.94
CA VAL A 202 23.08 -11.78 6.57
C VAL A 202 24.23 -10.82 6.29
N CYS A 203 24.80 -10.27 7.35
CA CYS A 203 25.87 -9.27 7.31
C CYS A 203 26.60 -9.20 8.66
N LEU A 204 27.66 -8.39 8.72
CA LEU A 204 28.51 -8.19 9.89
C LEU A 204 28.33 -6.78 10.48
N PRO A 205 28.58 -6.58 11.79
CA PRO A 205 28.85 -7.63 12.79
C PRO A 205 27.59 -8.42 13.17
N ASN A 206 26.40 -7.85 12.95
CA ASN A 206 25.12 -8.50 13.18
C ASN A 206 24.34 -8.60 11.86
N ASN A 207 23.41 -9.55 11.82
CA ASN A 207 22.41 -9.58 10.75
C ASN A 207 21.54 -8.32 10.82
N LEU A 208 21.21 -7.79 9.66
CA LEU A 208 20.34 -6.63 9.51
C LEU A 208 18.89 -7.09 9.41
N TRP A 209 18.09 -6.70 10.38
CA TRP A 209 16.66 -6.96 10.42
C TRP A 209 15.91 -5.80 9.79
N ILE A 210 14.89 -6.10 9.00
CA ILE A 210 14.04 -5.08 8.37
C ILE A 210 12.64 -5.27 8.89
N SER A 211 12.13 -4.25 9.60
CA SER A 211 10.74 -4.21 10.06
C SER A 211 9.94 -3.24 9.21
N LEU A 212 8.99 -3.78 8.47
CA LEU A 212 8.03 -3.03 7.70
C LEU A 212 6.85 -2.64 8.58
N LYS A 213 6.39 -1.40 8.40
CA LYS A 213 5.27 -0.82 9.12
C LYS A 213 4.30 -0.22 8.12
N SER A 214 3.04 -0.16 8.53
CA SER A 214 1.98 0.55 7.82
C SER A 214 2.14 2.07 8.00
N ASN A 215 1.16 2.73 8.63
CA ASN A 215 1.06 4.19 8.66
C ASN A 215 1.44 4.81 10.02
N PHE A 216 1.57 3.96 11.04
CA PHE A 216 1.92 4.36 12.40
C PHE A 216 3.12 3.56 12.88
N ALA A 217 4.01 4.18 13.65
CA ALA A 217 4.99 3.42 14.43
C ALA A 217 4.37 2.80 15.72
N ARG A 218 3.03 2.74 15.82
CA ARG A 218 2.26 2.28 17.00
C ARG A 218 2.39 0.77 17.22
N GLU A 219 3.51 0.33 17.78
CA GLU A 219 3.63 -0.57 18.93
C GLU A 219 5.10 -0.88 19.25
N ARG A 220 5.34 -1.14 20.54
CA ARG A 220 6.52 -1.74 21.18
C ARG A 220 7.62 -2.22 20.21
N LEU A 221 8.57 -1.35 19.89
CA LEU A 221 9.91 -1.76 19.46
C LEU A 221 10.71 -2.39 20.65
N LEU A 222 10.01 -3.14 21.52
CA LEU A 222 10.49 -3.62 22.83
C LEU A 222 10.99 -5.07 22.80
N ALA A 223 11.17 -5.67 21.63
CA ALA A 223 11.83 -6.96 21.49
C ALA A 223 13.20 -6.84 20.83
N SER A 224 13.92 -5.74 21.08
CA SER A 224 15.35 -5.66 20.79
C SER A 224 16.13 -6.14 22.03
N GLY A 225 16.59 -7.38 21.98
CA GLY A 225 17.81 -7.70 22.70
C GLY A 225 18.92 -6.72 22.27
N TYR A 226 19.83 -6.42 23.19
CA TYR A 226 20.92 -5.44 23.11
C TYR A 226 21.95 -5.63 21.96
N SER A 227 21.59 -6.22 20.82
CA SER A 227 22.56 -6.73 19.84
C SER A 227 22.07 -6.92 18.40
N ASN A 228 20.91 -6.38 18.02
CA ASN A 228 20.42 -6.49 16.64
C ASN A 228 20.50 -5.15 15.92
N ASP A 229 20.87 -5.19 14.64
CA ASP A 229 20.86 -4.05 13.75
C ASP A 229 19.52 -4.06 13.00
N ILE A 230 18.73 -2.99 13.15
CA ILE A 230 17.34 -2.95 12.65
C ILE A 230 17.11 -1.74 11.75
N LEU A 231 16.40 -1.92 10.65
CA LEU A 231 15.81 -0.86 9.85
C LEU A 231 14.30 -0.84 10.05
N GLY A 232 13.74 0.34 10.28
CA GLY A 232 12.30 0.56 10.27
C GLY A 232 11.89 1.26 8.99
N ALA A 233 10.90 0.74 8.27
CA ALA A 233 10.37 1.37 7.06
C ALA A 233 8.85 1.38 7.06
N GLY A 234 8.25 2.51 6.70
CA GLY A 234 6.81 2.63 6.67
C GLY A 234 6.34 3.91 6.03
N PHE A 235 5.07 3.95 5.64
CA PHE A 235 4.41 5.17 5.15
C PHE A 235 3.91 6.00 6.35
N PHE A 236 4.82 6.32 7.27
CA PHE A 236 4.49 7.00 8.52
C PHE A 236 3.83 8.36 8.27
N GLU A 237 2.73 8.64 8.96
CA GLU A 237 1.94 9.88 8.74
C GLU A 237 2.30 11.02 9.72
N ASP A 238 2.90 10.70 10.86
CA ASP A 238 3.14 11.64 11.96
C ASP A 238 4.64 11.89 12.18
N ALA A 239 5.11 13.07 11.76
CA ALA A 239 6.49 13.50 11.93
C ALA A 239 6.90 13.61 13.41
N SER A 240 5.94 13.86 14.33
CA SER A 240 6.24 14.01 15.75
C SER A 240 6.75 12.72 16.40
N GLU A 241 6.53 11.57 15.77
CA GLU A 241 7.10 10.29 16.21
C GLU A 241 8.63 10.26 16.09
N PHE A 242 9.21 11.10 15.22
CA PHE A 242 10.62 11.11 14.83
C PHE A 242 11.39 12.37 15.19
N THR A 243 10.75 13.35 15.83
CA THR A 243 11.39 14.61 16.25
C THR A 243 11.67 14.66 17.76
N GLN A 244 10.99 13.84 18.56
CA GLN A 244 11.15 13.81 20.01
C GLN A 244 12.47 13.13 20.41
N PRO A 245 13.41 13.82 21.11
CA PRO A 245 14.71 13.25 21.47
C PRO A 245 14.61 11.95 22.28
N VAL A 246 13.61 11.86 23.18
CA VAL A 246 13.37 10.66 23.99
C VAL A 246 12.94 9.47 23.12
N ARG A 247 12.11 9.69 22.10
CA ARG A 247 11.67 8.62 21.18
C ARG A 247 12.81 8.16 20.29
N ILE A 248 13.55 9.08 19.68
CA ILE A 248 14.73 8.78 18.85
C ILE A 248 15.73 7.93 19.65
N ARG A 249 16.06 8.37 20.86
CA ARG A 249 16.97 7.63 21.75
C ARG A 249 16.44 6.23 22.07
N ASN A 250 15.14 6.08 22.27
CA ASN A 250 14.54 4.77 22.55
C ASN A 250 14.61 3.85 21.32
N PHE A 251 14.41 4.37 20.10
CA PHE A 251 14.59 3.60 18.87
C PHE A 251 16.06 3.14 18.71
N GLN A 252 17.01 4.04 18.93
CA GLN A 252 18.44 3.71 18.84
C GLN A 252 18.86 2.68 19.90
N ARG A 253 18.35 2.83 21.14
CA ARG A 253 18.54 1.81 22.20
C ARG A 253 17.92 0.47 21.84
N ALA A 254 16.89 0.49 21.00
CA ALA A 254 16.28 -0.72 20.46
C ALA A 254 17.01 -1.30 19.23
N GLY A 255 18.20 -0.79 18.89
CA GLY A 255 18.99 -1.33 17.79
C GLY A 255 18.60 -0.82 16.40
N PHE A 256 17.70 0.18 16.30
CA PHE A 256 17.43 0.81 15.02
C PHE A 256 18.65 1.59 14.54
N LEU A 257 19.14 1.26 13.35
CA LEU A 257 20.17 2.00 12.64
C LEU A 257 19.56 3.12 11.80
N ALA A 258 18.38 2.90 11.20
CA ALA A 258 17.67 3.93 10.48
C ALA A 258 16.14 3.73 10.48
N MET A 259 15.43 4.85 10.35
CA MET A 259 14.00 4.94 10.07
C MET A 259 13.80 5.57 8.68
N TYR A 260 13.21 4.80 7.77
CA TYR A 260 12.85 5.23 6.43
C TYR A 260 11.45 5.85 6.47
N CYS A 261 11.41 7.17 6.32
CA CYS A 261 10.18 7.98 6.38
C CYS A 261 9.79 8.44 4.97
N PRO A 262 8.48 8.52 4.67
CA PRO A 262 8.04 8.90 3.33
C PRO A 262 8.47 10.32 3.01
N ASP A 263 9.13 10.47 1.87
CA ASP A 263 9.53 11.73 1.25
C ASP A 263 8.49 12.22 0.21
N VAL A 264 7.28 11.66 0.31
CA VAL A 264 6.08 12.07 -0.42
C VAL A 264 4.91 12.21 0.55
N ALA A 265 3.90 13.00 0.19
CA ALA A 265 2.69 13.12 0.99
C ALA A 265 1.99 11.77 1.16
N VAL A 266 1.68 11.39 2.40
CA VAL A 266 0.94 10.17 2.73
C VAL A 266 -0.46 10.44 3.28
N ASN A 267 -0.79 11.69 3.56
CA ASN A 267 -2.14 12.14 3.95
C ASN A 267 -2.51 13.47 3.26
N GLU A 268 -3.78 13.86 3.37
CA GLU A 268 -4.31 15.08 2.73
C GLU A 268 -3.67 16.37 3.26
N ARG A 269 -3.39 16.42 4.56
CA ARG A 269 -2.73 17.57 5.19
C ARG A 269 -1.38 17.84 4.53
N GLN A 270 -0.58 16.78 4.36
CA GLN A 270 0.74 16.86 3.73
C GLN A 270 0.63 17.22 2.24
N LEU A 271 -0.34 16.63 1.53
CA LEU A 271 -0.55 16.93 0.12
C LEU A 271 -0.88 18.40 -0.11
N ASN A 272 -1.83 18.94 0.66
CA ASN A 272 -2.26 20.34 0.56
C ASN A 272 -1.15 21.32 0.95
N ALA A 273 -0.30 20.93 1.91
CA ALA A 273 0.86 21.71 2.33
C ALA A 273 2.09 21.52 1.42
N GLY A 274 2.03 20.63 0.41
CA GLY A 274 3.17 20.35 -0.46
C GLY A 274 4.37 19.73 0.28
N THR A 275 4.12 18.94 1.32
CA THR A 275 5.14 18.35 2.19
C THR A 275 4.99 16.84 2.35
N SER A 276 5.80 16.24 3.21
CA SER A 276 5.81 14.82 3.56
C SER A 276 6.35 14.64 4.97
N THR A 277 6.21 13.46 5.55
CA THR A 277 6.77 13.17 6.88
C THR A 277 8.27 13.41 6.97
N TYR A 278 9.07 13.01 5.96
CA TYR A 278 10.51 13.30 5.95
C TYR A 278 10.81 14.80 5.99
N HIS A 279 10.21 15.58 5.08
CA HIS A 279 10.39 17.03 5.01
C HIS A 279 9.88 17.76 6.26
N GLU A 280 8.80 17.28 6.89
CA GLU A 280 8.31 17.83 8.17
C GLU A 280 9.31 17.62 9.32
N ILE A 281 9.99 16.47 9.35
CA ILE A 281 11.07 16.20 10.33
C ILE A 281 12.26 17.13 10.07
N GLU A 282 12.68 17.26 8.81
CA GLU A 282 13.78 18.14 8.40
C GLU A 282 13.50 19.61 8.77
N GLN A 283 12.29 20.08 8.45
CA GLN A 283 11.85 21.43 8.78
C GLN A 283 11.80 21.66 10.30
N PHE A 284 11.31 20.69 11.08
CA PHE A 284 11.33 20.79 12.54
C PHE A 284 12.74 21.02 13.09
N HIS A 285 13.73 20.27 12.60
CA HIS A 285 15.10 20.40 13.08
C HIS A 285 15.71 21.75 12.67
N LEU A 286 15.43 22.21 11.45
CA LEU A 286 15.85 23.52 10.95
C LEU A 286 15.25 24.67 11.78
N ASP A 287 13.94 24.63 12.04
CA ASP A 287 13.22 25.65 12.82
C ASP A 287 13.71 25.74 14.27
N ASN A 288 14.18 24.62 14.82
CA ASN A 288 14.71 24.54 16.19
C ASN A 288 16.23 24.71 16.26
N ASN A 289 16.91 24.96 15.14
CA ASN A 289 18.38 25.04 15.05
C ASN A 289 19.07 23.82 15.68
N THR A 290 18.55 22.63 15.36
CA THR A 290 19.09 21.34 15.80
C THR A 290 19.53 20.52 14.59
N LEU A 291 20.47 19.61 14.79
CA LEU A 291 20.86 18.68 13.74
C LEU A 291 19.86 17.51 13.66
N MET A 292 19.66 17.01 12.44
CA MET A 292 19.00 15.72 12.22
C MET A 292 19.73 14.63 13.02
N PRO A 293 19.01 13.66 13.61
CA PRO A 293 19.62 12.64 14.44
C PRO A 293 20.55 11.73 13.63
N LEU A 294 21.69 11.40 14.23
CA LEU A 294 22.62 10.40 13.74
C LEU A 294 22.48 9.12 14.55
N ASN A 295 22.73 7.97 13.93
CA ASN A 295 22.75 6.68 14.59
C ASN A 295 24.10 6.40 15.27
N ILE A 296 24.26 5.19 15.82
CA ILE A 296 25.47 4.76 16.54
C ILE A 296 26.74 4.76 15.67
N ASN A 297 26.61 4.69 14.35
CA ASN A 297 27.70 4.72 13.38
C ASN A 297 28.00 6.14 12.85
N GLY A 298 27.30 7.15 13.36
CA GLY A 298 27.39 8.52 12.85
C GLY A 298 26.71 8.75 11.50
N LYS A 299 25.86 7.83 11.05
CA LYS A 299 25.09 7.93 9.80
C LYS A 299 23.70 8.53 10.05
N PRO A 300 23.03 9.09 9.02
CA PRO A 300 21.67 9.63 9.18
C PRO A 300 20.69 8.57 9.71
N PHE A 301 20.07 8.86 10.86
CA PHE A 301 19.10 7.96 11.47
C PHE A 301 17.72 8.06 10.79
N ILE A 302 17.33 9.25 10.31
CA ILE A 302 16.11 9.41 9.51
C ILE A 302 16.52 9.47 8.03
N ARG A 303 15.93 8.61 7.21
CA ARG A 303 16.22 8.46 5.78
C ARG A 303 14.95 8.58 4.95
N LYS A 304 15.09 8.93 3.67
CA LYS A 304 13.96 8.96 2.72
C LYS A 304 13.53 7.55 2.35
N LEU A 305 12.22 7.27 2.39
CA LEU A 305 11.68 5.96 2.06
C LEU A 305 11.99 5.54 0.62
N SER A 306 12.03 6.49 -0.31
CA SER A 306 12.46 6.26 -1.70
C SER A 306 13.87 5.68 -1.83
N ASN A 307 14.75 5.87 -0.84
CA ASN A 307 16.12 5.32 -0.87
C ASN A 307 16.20 3.89 -0.33
N LEU A 308 15.13 3.34 0.26
CA LEU A 308 15.17 2.03 0.94
C LEU A 308 15.68 0.92 0.02
N ALA A 309 15.13 0.81 -1.20
CA ALA A 309 15.53 -0.24 -2.13
C ALA A 309 17.01 -0.11 -2.50
N THR A 310 17.44 1.09 -2.90
CA THR A 310 18.82 1.38 -3.29
C THR A 310 19.83 1.10 -2.17
N ASP A 311 19.51 1.49 -0.93
CA ASP A 311 20.41 1.27 0.22
C ASP A 311 20.57 -0.24 0.50
N ILE A 312 19.48 -1.03 0.40
CA ILE A 312 19.55 -2.48 0.55
C ILE A 312 20.29 -3.14 -0.63
N GLU A 313 20.00 -2.72 -1.86
CA GLU A 313 20.69 -3.19 -3.07
C GLU A 313 22.19 -2.97 -2.98
N ALA A 314 22.63 -1.81 -2.51
CA ALA A 314 24.04 -1.52 -2.30
C ALA A 314 24.69 -2.52 -1.34
N LEU A 315 24.02 -2.88 -0.24
CA LEU A 315 24.50 -3.88 0.70
C LEU A 315 24.60 -5.29 0.08
N ILE A 316 23.54 -5.73 -0.62
CA ILE A 316 23.49 -7.10 -1.16
C ILE A 316 24.31 -7.26 -2.45
N SER A 317 24.65 -6.15 -3.13
CA SER A 317 25.54 -6.16 -4.31
C SER A 317 26.94 -6.65 -3.99
N GLU A 318 27.39 -6.53 -2.74
CA GLU A 318 28.59 -7.20 -2.26
C GLU A 318 28.32 -8.70 -2.13
N SER A 319 28.82 -9.48 -3.09
CA SER A 319 28.65 -10.94 -3.12
C SER A 319 29.32 -11.66 -1.95
N ASP A 320 30.41 -11.12 -1.40
CA ASP A 320 31.10 -11.68 -0.25
C ASP A 320 30.44 -11.20 1.05
N VAL A 321 29.60 -12.04 1.64
CA VAL A 321 28.89 -11.75 2.92
C VAL A 321 29.84 -11.28 4.02
N ARG A 322 31.12 -11.69 4.00
CA ARG A 322 32.13 -11.26 4.98
C ARG A 322 32.54 -9.79 4.84
N LYS A 323 32.10 -9.12 3.78
CA LYS A 323 32.32 -7.69 3.49
C LYS A 323 31.03 -6.88 3.54
N ARG A 324 29.88 -7.52 3.83
CA ARG A 324 28.62 -6.80 4.06
C ARG A 324 28.62 -6.26 5.48
N PHE A 325 28.67 -4.94 5.64
CA PHE A 325 28.70 -4.33 6.95
C PHE A 325 27.47 -3.46 7.19
N THR A 326 26.84 -3.60 8.36
CA THR A 326 25.74 -2.74 8.79
C THR A 326 26.19 -1.34 9.20
N VAL A 327 27.50 -1.13 9.38
CA VAL A 327 28.07 0.17 9.78
C VAL A 327 27.89 1.27 8.74
N ASP A 328 27.56 0.89 7.50
CA ASP A 328 27.25 1.82 6.42
C ASP A 328 25.80 2.35 6.49
N PHE A 329 24.95 1.71 7.32
CA PHE A 329 23.62 2.18 7.67
C PHE A 329 23.62 3.11 8.87
#